data_AF-W1J8Y0-F1
#
_entry.id   AF-W1J8Y0-F1
#
_cell.length_a   1.000
_cell.length_b   1.000
_cell.length_c   1.000
_cell.angle_alpha   90.00
_cell.angle_beta   90.00
_cell.angle_gamma   90.00
#
_symmetry.space_group_name_H-M   'P 1'
#
loop_
_entity.id
_entity.type
_entity.pdbx_description
1 polymer ?
#
loop_
_entity_poly.entity_id
_entity_poly.type
_entity_poly.pdbx_seq_one_letter_code
_entity_poly.pdbx_strand_id
1 'polypeptide(L)'
;MRMKRASCSIIFIVIIRRRPGSIFRRIHSGWRVVHQSKTRKSTSRRDALRQAKRDTGIPNNQQPKIDRVDLLDGNGKKIIGSNGQVIKVRQYHYTNKDGKPIVIQEHSLGHEKATPGHGAEPHFNVRPITNLGTGDEPGTHGHYNFPKR
;
A
#
# COMPACT_ATOMS: atom_id res chain seq x y z
N MET A 1 -33.46 -36.09 -43.36
CA MET A 1 -32.03 -35.78 -43.11
C MET A 1 -31.93 -34.38 -42.51
N ARG A 2 -31.68 -34.25 -41.19
CA ARG A 2 -31.79 -32.98 -40.46
C ARG A 2 -30.38 -32.55 -39.99
N MET A 3 -29.82 -31.56 -40.66
CA MET A 3 -28.48 -31.01 -40.37
C MET A 3 -28.50 -30.32 -38.99
N LYS A 4 -27.68 -30.80 -38.05
CA LYS A 4 -27.42 -30.12 -36.78
C LYS A 4 -26.39 -29.00 -37.03
N ARG A 5 -26.78 -27.74 -36.82
CA ARG A 5 -25.86 -26.60 -36.77
C ARG A 5 -25.15 -26.61 -35.42
N ALA A 6 -23.82 -26.70 -35.42
CA ALA A 6 -23.00 -26.50 -34.24
C ALA A 6 -22.73 -25.00 -34.07
N SER A 7 -23.24 -24.41 -33.00
CA SER A 7 -22.90 -23.04 -32.60
C SER A 7 -21.52 -23.05 -31.97
N CYS A 8 -20.55 -22.44 -32.66
CA CYS A 8 -19.20 -22.21 -32.16
C CYS A 8 -19.21 -20.96 -31.28
N SER A 9 -19.29 -21.15 -29.95
CA SER A 9 -19.11 -20.05 -28.99
C SER A 9 -17.64 -19.67 -28.94
N ILE A 10 -17.30 -18.53 -29.54
CA ILE A 10 -15.98 -17.90 -29.43
C ILE A 10 -15.80 -17.44 -27.97
N ILE A 11 -15.04 -18.22 -27.21
CA ILE A 11 -14.59 -17.85 -25.87
C ILE A 11 -13.56 -16.73 -26.05
N PHE A 12 -13.94 -15.49 -25.72
CA PHE A 12 -13.00 -14.39 -25.52
C PHE A 12 -12.11 -14.73 -24.32
N ILE A 13 -10.96 -15.34 -24.58
CA ILE A 13 -9.89 -15.44 -23.58
C ILE A 13 -9.30 -14.04 -23.44
N VAL A 14 -9.80 -13.28 -22.47
CA VAL A 14 -9.10 -12.08 -21.98
C VAL A 14 -7.80 -12.59 -21.33
N ILE A 15 -6.70 -12.52 -22.06
CA ILE A 15 -5.36 -12.77 -21.53
C ILE A 15 -5.05 -11.62 -20.57
N ILE A 16 -5.49 -11.75 -19.31
CA ILE A 16 -5.03 -10.91 -18.21
C ILE A 16 -3.53 -11.22 -18.08
N ARG A 17 -2.68 -10.32 -18.57
CA ARG A 17 -1.22 -10.40 -18.39
C ARG A 17 -0.94 -10.56 -16.90
N ARG A 18 -0.56 -11.78 -16.51
CA ARG A 18 -0.19 -12.14 -15.13
C ARG A 18 1.03 -11.30 -14.74
N ARG A 19 0.86 -10.34 -13.82
CA ARG A 19 1.99 -9.63 -13.23
C ARG A 19 2.67 -10.53 -12.19
N PRO A 20 4.00 -10.72 -12.24
CA PRO A 20 4.71 -11.54 -11.26
C PRO A 20 4.56 -10.95 -9.86
N GLY A 21 4.11 -11.78 -8.90
CA GLY A 21 3.98 -11.41 -7.47
C GLY A 21 2.55 -11.24 -6.94
N SER A 22 1.51 -11.46 -7.74
CA SER A 22 0.11 -11.42 -7.29
C SER A 22 -0.34 -12.79 -6.75
N ILE A 23 -0.76 -12.86 -5.49
CA ILE A 23 -1.47 -14.03 -4.95
C ILE A 23 -2.98 -13.78 -5.09
N PHE A 24 -3.68 -14.71 -5.73
CA PHE A 24 -5.11 -14.63 -5.94
C PHE A 24 -5.81 -15.55 -4.95
N ARG A 25 -6.67 -14.99 -4.09
CA ARG A 25 -7.51 -15.77 -3.18
C ARG A 25 -8.91 -15.84 -3.76
N ARG A 26 -9.41 -17.06 -4.00
CA ARG A 26 -10.77 -17.29 -4.50
C ARG A 26 -11.77 -16.97 -3.39
N ILE A 27 -12.70 -16.05 -3.65
CA ILE A 27 -13.87 -15.81 -2.79
C ILE A 27 -15.15 -16.09 -3.59
N HIS A 28 -16.26 -16.36 -2.89
CA HIS A 28 -17.54 -16.79 -3.48
C HIS A 28 -18.13 -15.79 -4.52
N SER A 29 -17.60 -14.57 -4.61
CA SER A 29 -18.03 -13.51 -5.55
C SER A 29 -16.96 -13.01 -6.53
N GLY A 30 -15.82 -13.70 -6.66
CA GLY A 30 -14.80 -13.38 -7.69
C GLY A 30 -13.34 -13.51 -7.24
N TRP A 31 -12.43 -13.06 -8.10
CA TRP A 31 -10.99 -13.05 -7.85
C TRP A 31 -10.58 -11.71 -7.24
N ARG A 32 -10.22 -11.70 -5.95
CA ARG A 32 -9.58 -10.53 -5.32
C ARG A 32 -8.06 -10.70 -5.41
N VAL A 33 -7.37 -9.69 -5.93
CA VAL A 33 -5.91 -9.61 -5.80
C VAL A 33 -5.60 -9.38 -4.33
N VAL A 34 -4.95 -10.35 -3.68
CA VAL A 34 -4.48 -10.20 -2.30
C VAL A 34 -2.97 -10.01 -2.40
N HIS A 35 -2.54 -8.76 -2.41
CA HIS A 35 -1.11 -8.48 -2.35
C HIS A 35 -0.62 -8.80 -0.95
N GLN A 36 0.20 -9.84 -0.81
CA GLN A 36 0.97 -10.05 0.41
C GLN A 36 1.84 -8.81 0.61
N SER A 37 1.79 -8.18 1.77
CA SER A 37 2.53 -6.95 2.08
C SER A 37 4.03 -7.24 2.03
N LYS A 38 4.63 -7.09 0.84
CA LYS A 38 6.08 -7.17 0.67
C LYS A 38 6.68 -5.97 1.37
N THR A 39 7.71 -6.22 2.18
CA THR A 39 8.44 -5.18 2.89
C THR A 39 9.71 -4.84 2.14
N ARG A 40 9.99 -3.55 2.02
CA ARG A 40 11.17 -3.02 1.36
C ARG A 40 12.07 -2.35 2.40
N LYS A 41 13.32 -2.79 2.50
CA LYS A 41 14.32 -2.21 3.41
C LYS A 41 15.09 -1.11 2.71
N SER A 42 15.39 -0.03 3.42
CA SER A 42 16.06 1.16 2.90
C SER A 42 17.21 1.55 3.81
N THR A 43 18.22 2.25 3.27
CA THR A 43 19.38 2.70 4.07
C THR A 43 19.06 3.92 4.93
N SER A 44 18.02 4.68 4.59
CA SER A 44 17.60 5.87 5.32
C SER A 44 16.12 6.17 5.12
N ARG A 45 15.55 7.00 6.00
CA ARG A 45 14.18 7.52 5.85
C ARG A 45 13.97 8.22 4.50
N ARG A 46 14.99 8.97 4.03
CA ARG A 46 14.91 9.68 2.74
C ARG A 46 14.88 8.68 1.59
N ASP A 47 15.67 7.63 1.66
CA ASP A 47 15.69 6.58 0.64
C ASP A 47 14.36 5.81 0.60
N ALA A 48 13.81 5.43 1.76
CA ALA A 48 12.50 4.78 1.86
C ALA A 48 11.38 5.62 1.21
N LEU A 49 11.34 6.93 1.50
CA LEU A 49 10.35 7.82 0.88
C LEU A 49 10.54 7.91 -0.64
N ARG A 50 11.78 7.96 -1.13
CA ARG A 50 12.06 7.98 -2.57
C ARG A 50 11.68 6.66 -3.25
N GLN A 51 11.86 5.52 -2.59
CA GLN A 51 11.39 4.23 -3.07
C GLN A 51 9.87 4.21 -3.20
N ALA A 52 9.14 4.66 -2.18
CA ALA A 52 7.68 4.78 -2.22
C ALA A 52 7.19 5.72 -3.33
N LYS A 53 7.85 6.87 -3.52
CA LYS A 53 7.56 7.79 -4.63
C LYS A 53 7.81 7.16 -6.01
N ARG A 54 8.90 6.41 -6.17
CA ARG A 54 9.21 5.71 -7.44
C ARG A 54 8.14 4.69 -7.80
N ASP A 55 7.76 3.83 -6.84
CA ASP A 55 6.81 2.74 -7.08
C ASP A 55 5.39 3.27 -7.39
N THR A 56 5.08 4.50 -6.99
CA THR A 56 3.79 5.18 -7.24
C THR A 56 3.81 6.15 -8.42
N GLY A 57 4.98 6.38 -9.02
CA GLY A 57 5.13 7.38 -10.08
C GLY A 57 5.06 8.83 -9.61
N ILE A 58 5.28 9.12 -8.33
CA ILE A 58 5.35 10.49 -7.80
C ILE A 58 6.70 11.13 -8.17
N PRO A 59 6.74 12.36 -8.71
CA PRO A 59 7.98 13.09 -8.91
C PRO A 59 8.75 13.33 -7.60
N ASN A 60 10.06 13.06 -7.60
CA ASN A 60 10.86 13.21 -6.38
C ASN A 60 10.94 14.67 -5.88
N ASN A 61 10.79 15.64 -6.77
CA ASN A 61 10.78 17.08 -6.49
C ASN A 61 9.40 17.62 -6.07
N GLN A 62 8.33 16.84 -6.21
CA GLN A 62 7.00 17.28 -5.77
C GLN A 62 6.98 17.48 -4.26
N GLN A 63 6.51 18.65 -3.83
CA GLN A 63 6.23 18.95 -2.44
C GLN A 63 4.83 18.45 -2.07
N PRO A 64 4.66 17.73 -0.95
CA PRO A 64 3.35 17.28 -0.50
C PRO A 64 2.58 18.38 0.21
N LYS A 65 1.25 18.24 0.24
CA LYS A 65 0.46 18.79 1.35
C LYS A 65 0.61 17.86 2.56
N ILE A 66 0.83 18.43 3.74
CA ILE A 66 1.10 17.67 4.97
C ILE A 66 -0.05 17.86 5.95
N ASP A 67 -0.56 16.76 6.47
CA ASP A 67 -1.43 16.73 7.65
C ASP A 67 -0.87 15.78 8.72
N ARG A 68 -1.58 15.73 9.86
CA ARG A 68 -1.24 14.87 10.99
C ARG A 68 -2.46 14.03 11.38
N VAL A 69 -2.26 12.73 11.44
CA VAL A 69 -3.29 11.75 11.82
C VAL A 69 -2.86 10.99 13.07
N ASP A 70 -3.83 10.46 13.82
CA ASP A 70 -3.54 9.63 14.99
C ASP A 70 -2.84 8.34 14.56
N LEU A 71 -1.76 7.97 15.25
CA LEU A 71 -1.09 6.69 15.05
C LEU A 71 -1.96 5.59 15.66
N LEU A 72 -2.35 4.63 14.82
CA LEU A 72 -3.12 3.47 15.23
C LEU A 72 -2.21 2.25 15.37
N ASP A 73 -2.54 1.33 16.27
CA ASP A 73 -1.91 0.02 16.35
C ASP A 73 -2.42 -0.92 15.24
N GLY A 74 -1.89 -2.14 15.18
CA GLY A 74 -2.30 -3.15 14.20
C GLY A 74 -3.78 -3.56 14.27
N ASN A 75 -4.50 -3.17 15.33
CA ASN A 75 -5.93 -3.41 15.53
C ASN A 75 -6.78 -2.14 15.35
N GLY A 76 -6.19 -1.03 14.92
CA GLY A 76 -6.90 0.24 14.70
C GLY A 76 -7.11 1.08 15.96
N LYS A 77 -6.50 0.75 17.09
CA LYS A 77 -6.60 1.54 18.34
C LYS A 77 -5.53 2.61 18.41
N LYS A 78 -5.88 3.81 18.90
CA LYS A 78 -4.95 4.93 19.08
C LYS A 78 -3.80 4.56 20.02
N ILE A 79 -2.57 4.87 19.63
CA ILE A 79 -1.39 4.72 20.48
C ILE A 79 -1.22 5.98 21.33
N ILE A 80 -1.15 5.79 22.64
CA ILE A 80 -0.92 6.85 23.63
C ILE A 80 0.56 6.89 23.98
N GLY A 81 1.17 8.07 23.89
CA GLY A 81 2.56 8.29 24.29
C GLY A 81 2.73 8.36 25.81
N SER A 82 3.97 8.40 26.26
CA SER A 82 4.31 8.49 27.70
C SER A 82 3.76 9.74 28.39
N ASN A 83 3.45 10.79 27.64
CA ASN A 83 2.83 12.02 28.12
C ASN A 83 1.29 11.95 28.22
N GLY A 84 0.69 10.77 28.02
CA GLY A 84 -0.76 10.58 28.06
C GLY A 84 -1.51 11.10 26.83
N GLN A 85 -0.81 11.60 25.80
CA GLN A 85 -1.44 12.13 24.59
C GLN A 85 -1.39 11.11 23.43
N VAL A 86 -2.36 11.19 22.53
CA VAL A 86 -2.35 10.39 21.30
C VAL A 86 -1.16 10.80 20.43
N ILE A 87 -0.37 9.81 20.03
CA ILE A 87 0.73 10.02 19.11
C ILE A 87 0.17 10.36 17.74
N LYS A 88 0.63 11.46 17.15
CA LYS A 88 0.27 11.85 15.79
C LYS A 88 1.43 11.63 14.83
N VAL A 89 1.13 11.08 13.67
CA VAL A 89 2.07 10.84 12.57
C VAL A 89 1.80 11.75 11.39
N ARG A 90 2.84 11.98 10.58
CA ARG A 90 2.75 12.79 9.36
C ARG A 90 2.14 11.97 8.25
N GLN A 91 1.23 12.60 7.52
CA GLN A 91 0.64 12.04 6.32
C GLN A 91 0.86 13.03 5.17
N TYR A 92 1.37 12.50 4.06
CA TYR A 92 1.80 13.26 2.88
C TYR A 92 0.83 13.01 1.74
N HIS A 93 0.25 14.07 1.20
CA HIS A 93 -0.63 14.01 0.05
C HIS A 93 0.14 14.44 -1.19
N TYR A 94 0.17 13.55 -2.18
CA TYR A 94 0.83 13.74 -3.47
C TYR A 94 -0.16 13.47 -4.62
N THR A 95 0.27 13.85 -5.81
CA THR A 95 -0.39 13.48 -7.07
C THR A 95 0.65 12.79 -7.94
N ASN A 96 0.37 11.57 -8.39
CA ASN A 96 1.30 10.87 -9.27
C ASN A 96 1.29 11.45 -10.70
N LYS A 97 2.16 10.92 -11.57
CA LYS A 97 2.25 11.32 -12.99
C LYS A 97 0.95 11.12 -13.79
N ASP A 98 0.09 10.21 -13.36
CA ASP A 98 -1.21 9.92 -14.00
C ASP A 98 -2.33 10.84 -13.46
N GLY A 99 -2.02 11.79 -12.57
CA GLY A 99 -3.01 12.66 -11.93
C GLY A 99 -3.73 12.03 -10.75
N LYS A 100 -3.37 10.80 -10.34
CA LYS A 100 -3.99 10.07 -9.23
C LYS A 100 -3.50 10.60 -7.87
N PRO A 101 -4.40 10.89 -6.91
CA PRO A 101 -4.01 11.24 -5.55
C PRO A 101 -3.46 10.01 -4.81
N ILE A 102 -2.29 10.17 -4.21
CA ILE A 102 -1.59 9.14 -3.44
C ILE A 102 -1.22 9.69 -2.07
N VAL A 103 -1.46 8.89 -1.04
CA VAL A 103 -1.12 9.26 0.33
C VAL A 103 0.03 8.39 0.84
N ILE A 104 1.05 9.02 1.43
CA ILE A 104 2.14 8.31 2.10
C ILE A 104 2.08 8.65 3.60
N GLN A 105 1.87 7.63 4.43
CA GLN A 105 1.83 7.76 5.89
C GLN A 105 3.18 7.40 6.49
N GLU A 106 3.64 8.17 7.48
CA GLU A 106 4.92 7.98 8.14
C GLU A 106 4.78 7.40 9.55
N HIS A 107 5.20 6.15 9.75
CA HIS A 107 5.21 5.50 11.05
C HIS A 107 6.63 5.44 11.61
N SER A 108 7.24 6.60 11.86
CA SER A 108 8.63 6.71 12.33
C SER A 108 8.91 6.08 13.70
N LEU A 109 7.88 5.79 14.49
CA LEU A 109 8.01 5.07 15.75
C LEU A 109 7.91 3.54 15.57
N GLY A 110 7.41 3.08 14.43
CA GLY A 110 6.98 1.69 14.25
C GLY A 110 5.80 1.32 15.14
N HIS A 111 5.55 0.02 15.27
CA HIS A 111 4.51 -0.56 16.12
C HIS A 111 5.11 -1.69 16.96
N GLU A 112 5.32 -1.46 18.26
CA GLU A 112 5.97 -2.44 19.16
C GLU A 112 5.29 -3.83 19.17
N LYS A 113 3.98 -3.87 18.93
CA LYS A 113 3.20 -5.13 18.88
C LYS A 113 3.15 -5.79 17.52
N ALA A 114 3.75 -5.19 16.48
CA ALA A 114 3.76 -5.76 15.14
C ALA A 114 4.90 -6.78 14.98
N THR A 115 4.74 -7.70 14.04
CA THR A 115 5.81 -8.63 13.67
C THR A 115 6.98 -7.87 13.03
N PRO A 116 8.25 -8.20 13.34
CA PRO A 116 9.40 -7.64 12.66
C PRO A 116 9.27 -7.73 11.15
N GLY A 117 9.58 -6.64 10.45
CA GLY A 117 9.36 -6.51 9.01
C GLY A 117 7.91 -6.30 8.58
N HIS A 118 6.93 -6.29 9.48
CA HIS A 118 5.51 -6.04 9.18
C HIS A 118 4.95 -4.85 9.98
N GLY A 119 5.77 -3.81 10.12
CA GLY A 119 5.37 -2.56 10.77
C GLY A 119 6.00 -2.32 12.14
N ALA A 120 6.79 -3.26 12.65
CA ALA A 120 7.48 -3.09 13.93
C ALA A 120 8.54 -1.98 13.86
N GLU A 121 9.29 -1.92 12.76
CA GLU A 121 10.33 -0.92 12.53
C GLU A 121 9.75 0.37 11.96
N PRO A 122 10.47 1.50 12.02
CA PRO A 122 10.09 2.73 11.33
C PRO A 122 9.87 2.49 9.83
N HIS A 123 8.73 2.94 9.31
CA HIS A 123 8.36 2.67 7.92
C HIS A 123 7.40 3.71 7.34
N PHE A 124 7.22 3.65 6.02
CA PHE A 124 6.12 4.31 5.33
C PHE A 124 5.12 3.29 4.78
N ASN A 125 3.85 3.69 4.73
CA ASN A 125 2.80 3.00 3.97
C ASN A 125 2.33 3.90 2.83
N VAL A 126 2.07 3.30 1.68
CA VAL A 126 1.39 3.97 0.58
C VAL A 126 -0.07 3.55 0.57
N ARG A 127 -0.97 4.54 0.58
CA ARG A 127 -2.41 4.35 0.65
C ARG A 127 -3.13 5.07 -0.50
N PRO A 128 -4.21 4.49 -1.05
CA PRO A 128 -5.13 5.22 -1.90
C PRO A 128 -5.96 6.20 -1.04
N ILE A 129 -6.34 7.35 -1.60
CA ILE A 129 -7.11 8.37 -0.87
C ILE A 129 -8.48 7.86 -0.36
N THR A 130 -9.03 6.83 -1.01
CA THR A 130 -10.31 6.22 -0.67
C THR A 130 -10.24 5.26 0.52
N ASN A 131 -9.05 4.83 0.94
CA ASN A 131 -8.86 3.95 2.10
C ASN A 131 -7.48 4.17 2.74
N LEU A 132 -7.42 5.12 3.67
CA LEU A 132 -6.20 5.51 4.39
C LEU A 132 -5.83 4.57 5.54
N GLY A 133 -6.75 3.72 6.01
CA GLY A 133 -6.51 2.83 7.15
C GLY A 133 -5.82 1.53 6.72
N THR A 134 -6.45 0.80 5.81
CA THR A 134 -6.04 -0.55 5.40
C THR A 134 -5.80 -0.70 3.91
N GLY A 135 -5.97 0.36 3.12
CA GLY A 135 -5.91 0.28 1.67
C GLY A 135 -4.48 0.06 1.17
N ASP A 136 -4.28 -0.85 0.24
CA ASP A 136 -2.98 -1.06 -0.38
C ASP A 136 -2.98 -0.46 -1.79
N GLU A 137 -1.98 0.37 -2.10
CA GLU A 137 -1.84 0.95 -3.43
C GLU A 137 -1.20 -0.07 -4.39
N PRO A 138 -1.86 -0.45 -5.51
CA PRO A 138 -1.33 -1.47 -6.42
C PRO A 138 0.06 -1.12 -6.95
N GLY A 139 0.95 -2.12 -6.97
CA GLY A 139 2.34 -1.92 -7.43
C GLY A 139 3.30 -1.39 -6.37
N THR A 140 2.83 -1.20 -5.13
CA THR A 140 3.65 -0.74 -4.02
C THR A 140 3.95 -1.84 -3.01
N HIS A 141 4.97 -1.62 -2.21
CA HIS A 141 5.28 -2.42 -1.04
C HIS A 141 4.36 -2.03 0.12
N GLY A 142 3.97 -3.00 0.95
CA GLY A 142 3.11 -2.72 2.10
C GLY A 142 3.84 -1.88 3.16
N HIS A 143 5.16 -2.08 3.28
CA HIS A 143 6.01 -1.30 4.19
C HIS A 143 7.31 -0.91 3.50
N TYR A 144 7.68 0.36 3.60
CA TYR A 144 8.99 0.89 3.22
C TYR A 144 9.79 1.22 4.48
N ASN A 145 10.51 0.24 5.00
CA ASN A 145 11.23 0.31 6.27
C ASN A 145 12.50 1.14 6.15
N PHE A 146 12.84 1.84 7.22
CA PHE A 146 14.08 2.59 7.36
C PHE A 146 14.64 2.49 8.80
N PRO A 147 15.96 2.72 8.99
CA PRO A 147 16.55 2.73 10.32
C PRO A 147 15.94 3.81 11.21
N LYS A 148 15.76 3.50 12.50
CA LYS A 148 15.42 4.50 13.51
C LYS A 148 16.56 5.51 13.59
N ARG A 149 16.20 6.79 13.71
CA ARG A 149 17.17 7.86 13.94
C ARG A 149 17.58 7.91 15.39
#